data_AF-S7MDW5-F1
#
_entry.id   AF-S7MDW5-F1
#
_cell.length_a   1.000
_cell.length_b   1.000
_cell.length_c   1.000
_cell.angle_alpha   90.00
_cell.angle_beta   90.00
_cell.angle_gamma   90.00
#
_symmetry.space_group_name_H-M   'P 1'
#
loop_
_entity.id
_entity.type
_entity.pdbx_description
1 polymer ?
#
loop_
_entity_poly.entity_id
_entity_poly.type
_entity_poly.pdbx_seq_one_letter_code
_entity_poly.pdbx_strand_id
1 'polypeptide(L)'
;MADGLRGSDKHPVGVSEIENEGNAPGPAVSRQISTMAVLGSTLLSLCFGMLLISASSADYPDRCMSFSTVFPTTGPGIKINSNIYESNRIYTISVPVDSSTNSVVLRAMDTNNNSSIGLWQRADQYCNGSVLYQRLDTREGFFKANWQSPRFTNITVEIQAFVINVNRVAMFSSLKLENQGKFLCSPFTYQAVNTVSMKVTLWGPGKVF
;
A
#
# COMPACT_ATOMS: atom_id res chain seq x y z
N MET A 1 -20.18 -49.53 -23.57
CA MET A 1 -20.48 -50.91 -24.00
C MET A 1 -19.95 -51.06 -25.42
N ALA A 2 -19.11 -52.07 -25.63
CA ALA A 2 -18.48 -52.53 -26.88
C ALA A 2 -17.49 -51.54 -27.55
N ASP A 3 -16.19 -51.84 -27.60
CA ASP A 3 -15.48 -52.77 -28.51
C ASP A 3 -15.55 -52.28 -29.97
N GLY A 4 -14.50 -52.19 -30.78
CA GLY A 4 -13.20 -52.85 -30.78
C GLY A 4 -12.90 -53.31 -32.22
N LEU A 5 -11.78 -52.82 -32.78
CA LEU A 5 -10.90 -53.44 -33.78
C LEU A 5 -11.43 -53.87 -35.18
N ARG A 6 -10.81 -53.36 -36.25
CA ARG A 6 -10.29 -54.20 -37.36
C ARG A 6 -9.41 -53.43 -38.34
N GLY A 7 -8.30 -54.04 -38.76
CA GLY A 7 -7.60 -53.70 -39.99
C GLY A 7 -6.12 -54.11 -40.02
N SER A 8 -5.85 -55.40 -40.19
CA SER A 8 -4.55 -55.93 -40.62
C SER A 8 -4.66 -56.44 -42.06
N ASP A 9 -3.63 -56.22 -42.89
CA ASP A 9 -3.15 -57.12 -43.96
C ASP A 9 -1.82 -56.57 -44.52
N LYS A 10 -0.68 -57.28 -44.36
CA LYS A 10 -0.01 -58.26 -45.28
C LYS A 10 0.75 -57.62 -46.45
N HIS A 11 2.10 -57.55 -46.42
CA HIS A 11 3.13 -58.49 -46.96
C HIS A 11 3.37 -58.38 -48.48
N PRO A 12 4.51 -58.84 -49.09
CA PRO A 12 5.87 -59.19 -48.60
C PRO A 12 7.02 -58.78 -49.59
N VAL A 13 8.19 -59.45 -49.46
CA VAL A 13 9.36 -59.67 -50.38
C VAL A 13 10.65 -59.07 -49.76
N GLY A 14 11.76 -59.77 -49.50
CA GLY A 14 12.23 -61.14 -49.72
C GLY A 14 13.76 -61.13 -49.92
N VAL A 15 14.46 -62.19 -49.45
CA VAL A 15 15.85 -62.65 -49.83
C VAL A 15 17.03 -61.90 -49.15
N SER A 16 18.12 -62.47 -48.61
CA SER A 16 18.77 -63.80 -48.42
C SER A 16 19.77 -63.68 -47.24
N GLU A 17 19.82 -64.58 -46.24
CA GLU A 17 20.76 -65.72 -46.06
C GLU A 17 22.26 -65.38 -46.27
N ILE A 18 23.13 -65.52 -45.24
CA ILE A 18 24.29 -66.45 -45.13
C ILE A 18 24.74 -66.59 -43.64
N GLU A 19 25.16 -67.82 -43.30
CA GLU A 19 25.74 -68.47 -42.12
C GLU A 19 26.89 -67.70 -41.38
N ASN A 20 27.43 -68.05 -40.20
CA ASN A 20 27.78 -69.37 -39.67
C ASN A 20 28.27 -69.31 -38.19
N GLU A 21 28.14 -70.45 -37.49
CA GLU A 21 28.92 -71.03 -36.35
C GLU A 21 29.55 -70.14 -35.24
N GLY A 22 29.56 -70.48 -33.95
CA GLY A 22 29.29 -71.72 -33.23
C GLY A 22 29.92 -71.67 -31.81
N ASN A 23 29.55 -72.66 -31.00
CA ASN A 23 30.23 -73.17 -29.79
C ASN A 23 29.73 -72.76 -28.38
N ALA A 24 29.09 -73.73 -27.71
CA ALA A 24 28.85 -73.81 -26.26
C ALA A 24 29.97 -74.64 -25.57
N PRO A 25 30.10 -74.63 -24.22
CA PRO A 25 29.43 -75.66 -23.40
C PRO A 25 29.00 -75.20 -21.97
N GLY A 26 28.00 -75.87 -21.36
CA GLY A 26 27.56 -75.65 -19.97
C GLY A 26 28.36 -76.46 -18.92
N PRO A 27 27.77 -76.84 -17.76
CA PRO A 27 27.22 -76.03 -16.67
C PRO A 27 27.89 -76.37 -15.29
N ALA A 28 27.75 -75.53 -14.26
CA ALA A 28 27.96 -75.94 -12.86
C ALA A 28 27.21 -75.05 -11.85
N VAL A 29 26.45 -75.72 -10.98
CA VAL A 29 25.67 -75.15 -9.86
C VAL A 29 26.58 -74.96 -8.64
N SER A 30 26.54 -73.79 -7.96
CA SER A 30 26.82 -73.70 -6.51
C SER A 30 26.38 -72.36 -5.91
N ARG A 31 26.08 -72.39 -4.61
CA ARG A 31 25.24 -71.48 -3.80
C ARG A 31 25.81 -70.08 -3.49
N GLN A 32 24.87 -69.14 -3.37
CA GLN A 32 24.73 -67.93 -2.52
C GLN A 32 25.96 -67.18 -1.98
N ILE A 33 25.94 -65.84 -2.12
CA ILE A 33 25.97 -64.84 -1.02
C ILE A 33 25.37 -63.53 -1.56
N SER A 34 24.43 -62.94 -0.82
CA SER A 34 23.80 -61.66 -1.10
C SER A 34 24.76 -60.49 -0.92
N THR A 35 24.77 -59.55 -1.88
CA THR A 35 25.22 -58.18 -1.64
C THR A 35 24.33 -57.23 -2.42
N MET A 36 23.55 -56.41 -1.71
CA MET A 36 22.80 -55.31 -2.30
C MET A 36 23.77 -54.21 -2.74
N ALA A 37 23.61 -53.72 -3.97
CA ALA A 37 24.04 -52.39 -4.35
C ALA A 37 22.87 -51.70 -5.05
N VAL A 38 22.21 -50.84 -4.27
CA VAL A 38 21.28 -49.83 -4.75
C VAL A 38 22.08 -48.82 -5.56
N LEU A 39 22.02 -48.86 -6.89
CA LEU A 39 22.35 -47.69 -7.70
C LEU A 39 21.05 -46.97 -8.04
N GLY A 40 20.76 -45.99 -7.18
CA GLY A 40 19.64 -45.08 -7.29
C GLY A 40 19.67 -44.32 -8.62
N SER A 41 18.47 -44.15 -9.17
CA SER A 41 18.18 -43.30 -10.31
C SER A 41 18.75 -41.89 -10.13
N THR A 42 19.82 -41.56 -10.85
CA THR A 42 20.38 -40.19 -10.92
C THR A 42 19.78 -39.35 -12.06
N LEU A 43 18.63 -39.75 -12.63
CA LEU A 43 18.06 -39.06 -13.81
C LEU A 43 16.77 -38.28 -13.54
N LEU A 44 16.31 -38.19 -12.29
CA LEU A 44 15.09 -37.42 -11.95
C LEU A 44 15.38 -36.15 -11.12
N SER A 45 16.51 -35.48 -11.37
CA SER A 45 16.84 -34.22 -10.68
C SER A 45 16.75 -32.96 -11.57
N LEU A 46 16.37 -33.09 -12.86
CA LEU A 46 16.38 -31.96 -13.79
C LEU A 46 15.01 -31.31 -14.04
N CYS A 47 13.94 -31.74 -13.36
CA CYS A 47 12.62 -31.09 -13.47
C CYS A 47 12.31 -30.11 -12.32
N PHE A 48 13.15 -30.04 -11.28
CA PHE A 48 12.94 -29.13 -10.15
C PHE A 48 13.55 -27.72 -10.34
N GLY A 49 14.27 -27.47 -11.44
CA GLY A 49 14.98 -26.20 -11.66
C GLY A 49 14.12 -25.04 -12.14
N MET A 50 12.88 -25.28 -12.60
CA MET A 50 12.03 -24.23 -13.21
C MET A 50 10.77 -23.90 -12.41
N LEU A 51 10.55 -24.51 -11.24
CA LEU A 51 9.39 -24.20 -10.39
C LEU A 51 9.63 -23.05 -9.39
N LEU A 52 10.79 -22.40 -9.43
CA LEU A 52 11.09 -21.22 -8.63
C LEU A 52 11.16 -19.97 -9.50
N ILE A 53 10.14 -19.73 -10.33
CA ILE A 53 9.73 -18.34 -10.51
C ILE A 53 9.09 -17.96 -9.19
N SER A 54 9.93 -17.55 -8.24
CA SER A 54 9.50 -16.79 -7.10
C SER A 54 8.80 -15.56 -7.68
N ALA A 55 7.47 -15.63 -7.82
CA ALA A 55 6.68 -14.42 -7.77
C ALA A 55 7.06 -13.81 -6.42
N SER A 56 7.89 -12.77 -6.43
CA SER A 56 7.97 -11.88 -5.30
C SER A 56 6.60 -11.21 -5.23
N SER A 57 5.65 -11.90 -4.61
CA SER A 57 4.65 -11.17 -3.85
C SER A 57 5.48 -10.47 -2.78
N ALA A 58 5.93 -9.25 -3.09
CA ALA A 58 6.30 -8.31 -2.07
C ALA A 58 5.12 -8.35 -1.10
N ASP A 59 5.37 -8.91 0.06
CA ASP A 59 4.44 -8.91 1.16
C ASP A 59 4.12 -7.44 1.40
N TYR A 60 3.00 -6.99 0.85
CA TYR A 60 2.55 -5.61 0.99
C TYR A 60 1.18 -5.62 1.65
N PRO A 61 1.08 -6.07 2.91
CA PRO A 61 -0.16 -6.03 3.67
C PRO A 61 -0.62 -4.58 3.98
N ASP A 62 0.17 -3.57 3.60
CA ASP A 62 0.04 -2.19 4.07
C ASP A 62 -0.51 -1.18 3.06
N ARG A 63 -0.98 -1.61 1.88
CA ARG A 63 -1.52 -0.69 0.86
C ARG A 63 -2.91 -1.13 0.43
N CYS A 64 -3.87 -0.20 0.49
CA CYS A 64 -5.19 -0.44 -0.07
C CYS A 64 -5.20 -0.71 -1.57
N MET A 65 -4.21 -0.20 -2.29
CA MET A 65 -4.12 -0.36 -3.73
C MET A 65 -2.66 -0.26 -4.17
N SER A 66 -2.29 -1.04 -5.18
CA SER A 66 -1.01 -0.91 -5.87
C SER A 66 -1.10 0.15 -6.98
N PHE A 67 -0.06 0.97 -7.09
CA PHE A 67 0.07 2.02 -8.11
C PHE A 67 1.20 1.65 -9.07
N SER A 68 1.03 1.95 -10.36
CA SER A 68 2.07 1.74 -11.37
C SER A 68 3.17 2.79 -11.26
N THR A 69 2.79 4.04 -10.97
CA THR A 69 3.69 5.18 -10.81
C THR A 69 3.04 6.23 -9.92
N VAL A 70 3.85 7.01 -9.20
CA VAL A 70 3.39 8.12 -8.34
C VAL A 70 4.05 9.42 -8.81
N PHE A 71 3.24 10.44 -9.07
CA PHE A 71 3.69 11.79 -9.39
C PHE A 71 3.22 12.78 -8.33
N PRO A 72 4.01 13.80 -7.97
CA PRO A 72 3.50 14.90 -7.16
C PRO A 72 2.45 15.69 -7.94
N THR A 73 1.38 16.11 -7.26
CA THR A 73 0.37 17.02 -7.83
C THR A 73 1.01 18.35 -8.23
N THR A 74 0.74 18.80 -9.45
CA THR A 74 1.13 20.12 -9.98
C THR A 74 0.03 21.18 -9.87
N GLY A 75 -1.20 20.77 -9.57
CA GLY A 75 -2.39 21.63 -9.43
C GLY A 75 -2.70 22.03 -7.98
N PRO A 76 -3.93 22.50 -7.69
CA PRO A 76 -4.36 22.78 -6.32
C PRO A 76 -4.15 21.56 -5.44
N GLY A 77 -3.66 21.76 -4.22
CA GLY A 77 -3.47 20.68 -3.24
C GLY A 77 -4.77 20.28 -2.53
N ILE A 78 -4.62 19.38 -1.57
CA ILE A 78 -5.67 19.01 -0.60
C ILE A 78 -6.13 20.27 0.14
N LYS A 79 -7.43 20.39 0.39
CA LYS A 79 -8.01 21.41 1.25
C LYS A 79 -8.62 20.77 2.49
N ILE A 80 -8.56 21.48 3.60
CA ILE A 80 -9.18 21.06 4.85
C ILE A 80 -9.98 22.23 5.43
N ASN A 81 -11.06 21.93 6.15
CA ASN A 81 -11.92 22.94 6.78
C ASN A 81 -11.22 23.77 7.87
N SER A 82 -10.12 23.28 8.43
CA SER A 82 -9.27 24.00 9.38
C SER A 82 -7.84 23.45 9.28
N ASN A 83 -6.85 24.31 9.09
CA ASN A 83 -5.44 23.93 9.11
C ASN A 83 -4.90 23.75 10.54
N ILE A 84 -5.62 24.23 11.55
CA ILE A 84 -5.25 24.09 12.96
C ILE A 84 -5.71 22.73 13.49
N TYR A 85 -4.78 21.98 14.08
CA TYR A 85 -5.01 20.71 14.74
C TYR A 85 -5.70 20.90 16.11
N GLU A 86 -6.76 20.14 16.31
CA GLU A 86 -7.53 19.97 17.54
C GLU A 86 -7.77 18.48 17.73
N SER A 87 -7.64 17.99 18.96
CA SER A 87 -7.87 16.59 19.29
C SER A 87 -9.36 16.24 19.25
N ASN A 88 -9.66 14.99 18.88
CA ASN A 88 -11.03 14.46 18.78
C ASN A 88 -11.99 15.28 17.90
N ARG A 89 -11.46 16.02 16.92
CA ARG A 89 -12.20 16.84 15.98
C ARG A 89 -12.42 16.09 14.67
N ILE A 90 -13.59 16.28 14.07
CA ILE A 90 -13.86 15.81 12.71
C ILE A 90 -13.47 16.91 11.73
N TYR A 91 -12.56 16.55 10.83
CA TYR A 91 -12.13 17.35 9.71
C TYR A 91 -12.79 16.86 8.44
N THR A 92 -13.12 17.79 7.54
CA THR A 92 -13.55 17.47 6.18
C THR A 92 -12.40 17.76 5.23
N ILE A 93 -11.88 16.69 4.64
CA ILE A 93 -10.80 16.72 3.66
C ILE A 93 -11.42 16.82 2.28
N SER A 94 -11.00 17.80 1.50
CA SER A 94 -11.42 18.00 0.11
C SER A 94 -10.22 17.79 -0.82
N VAL A 95 -10.30 16.76 -1.65
CA VAL A 95 -9.24 16.36 -2.58
C VAL A 95 -9.68 16.72 -4.00
N PRO A 96 -8.91 17.51 -4.76
CA PRO A 96 -9.19 17.76 -6.17
C PRO A 96 -9.18 16.46 -6.96
N VAL A 97 -10.20 16.28 -7.80
CA VAL A 97 -10.37 15.09 -8.65
C VAL A 97 -10.89 15.52 -10.02
N ASP A 98 -10.50 14.76 -11.03
CA ASP A 98 -10.93 14.96 -12.42
C ASP A 98 -11.81 13.80 -12.90
N SER A 99 -12.18 13.85 -14.18
CA SER A 99 -13.00 12.82 -14.84
C SER A 99 -12.29 11.50 -15.06
N SER A 100 -10.96 11.48 -15.02
CA SER A 100 -10.13 10.27 -15.16
C SER A 100 -9.90 9.55 -13.82
N THR A 101 -10.19 10.21 -12.71
CA THR A 101 -9.96 9.71 -11.36
C THR A 101 -10.96 8.62 -11.00
N ASN A 102 -10.45 7.41 -10.79
CA ASN A 102 -11.20 6.21 -10.44
C ASN A 102 -11.33 6.00 -8.92
N SER A 103 -10.29 6.35 -8.16
CA SER A 103 -10.28 6.15 -6.72
C SER A 103 -9.39 7.16 -6.00
N VAL A 104 -9.60 7.28 -4.69
CA VAL A 104 -8.78 8.12 -3.81
C VAL A 104 -8.34 7.28 -2.61
N VAL A 105 -7.03 7.21 -2.38
CA VAL A 105 -6.46 6.64 -1.16
C VAL A 105 -6.05 7.77 -0.23
N LEU A 106 -6.46 7.69 1.03
CA LEU A 106 -6.17 8.68 2.06
C LEU A 106 -5.46 8.04 3.24
N ARG A 107 -4.54 8.80 3.84
CA ARG A 107 -3.94 8.46 5.13
C ARG A 107 -3.65 9.72 5.93
N ALA A 108 -3.71 9.59 7.24
CA ALA A 108 -3.31 10.61 8.18
C ALA A 108 -2.13 10.07 8.97
N MET A 109 -1.01 10.79 8.94
CA MET A 109 0.26 10.36 9.53
C MET A 109 0.61 11.26 10.70
N ASP A 110 1.10 10.68 11.80
CA ASP A 110 1.89 11.42 12.77
C ASP A 110 3.36 11.42 12.32
N THR A 111 3.86 12.58 11.90
CA THR A 111 5.23 12.71 11.41
C THR A 111 6.27 12.57 12.53
N ASN A 112 5.87 12.55 13.80
CA ASN A 112 6.81 12.35 14.91
C ASN A 112 7.27 10.89 15.02
N ASN A 113 6.37 9.93 14.75
CA ASN A 113 6.63 8.50 14.91
C ASN A 113 6.36 7.68 13.63
N ASN A 114 6.03 8.34 12.51
CA ASN A 114 5.70 7.74 11.21
C ASN A 114 4.55 6.72 11.27
N SER A 115 3.59 6.90 12.18
CA SER A 115 2.43 6.03 12.32
C SER A 115 1.17 6.64 11.71
N SER A 116 0.25 5.79 11.24
CA SER A 116 -1.08 6.23 10.83
C SER A 116 -1.98 6.45 12.05
N ILE A 117 -2.79 7.50 12.00
CA ILE A 117 -3.56 7.98 13.14
C ILE A 117 -4.98 8.41 12.79
N GLY A 118 -5.84 8.42 13.81
CA GLY A 118 -7.23 8.86 13.69
C GLY A 118 -8.11 7.86 12.94
N LEU A 119 -9.34 8.27 12.66
CA LEU A 119 -10.37 7.41 12.08
C LEU A 119 -10.98 8.05 10.84
N TRP A 120 -10.98 7.33 9.73
CA TRP A 120 -11.66 7.74 8.50
C TRP A 120 -13.10 7.25 8.51
N GLN A 121 -14.02 8.07 8.02
CA GLN A 121 -15.45 7.73 7.97
C GLN A 121 -15.88 7.27 6.58
N ARG A 122 -16.64 6.18 6.52
CA ARG A 122 -17.30 5.68 5.30
C ARG A 122 -16.33 5.36 4.15
N ALA A 123 -15.14 4.86 4.47
CA ALA A 123 -14.28 4.31 3.44
C ALA A 123 -14.86 2.99 2.90
N ASP A 124 -14.67 2.74 1.60
CA ASP A 124 -15.06 1.48 0.97
C ASP A 124 -14.16 0.34 1.44
N GLN A 125 -12.89 0.63 1.73
CA GLN A 125 -11.94 -0.32 2.26
C GLN A 125 -10.98 0.35 3.27
N TYR A 126 -10.75 -0.34 4.38
CA TYR A 126 -9.77 0.02 5.40
C TYR A 126 -8.57 -0.92 5.31
N CYS A 127 -7.36 -0.35 5.33
CA CYS A 127 -6.10 -1.09 5.19
C CYS A 127 -5.13 -0.62 6.26
N ASN A 128 -4.00 -1.32 6.41
CA ASN A 128 -3.03 -0.93 7.43
C ASN A 128 -2.47 0.47 7.13
N GLY A 129 -2.89 1.45 7.93
CA GLY A 129 -2.49 2.85 7.84
C GLY A 129 -3.03 3.67 6.67
N SER A 130 -4.01 3.17 5.92
CA SER A 130 -4.66 3.93 4.84
C SER A 130 -6.10 3.46 4.60
N VAL A 131 -6.85 4.27 3.86
CA VAL A 131 -8.21 3.94 3.43
C VAL A 131 -8.40 4.23 1.94
N LEU A 132 -9.28 3.47 1.31
CA LEU A 132 -9.64 3.61 -0.10
C LEU A 132 -11.10 4.02 -0.24
N TYR A 133 -11.32 4.99 -1.11
CA TYR A 133 -12.64 5.39 -1.59
C TYR A 133 -12.70 5.18 -3.11
N GLN A 134 -13.70 4.41 -3.56
CA GLN A 134 -14.03 4.24 -4.96
C GLN A 134 -14.91 5.41 -5.40
N ARG A 135 -14.61 5.98 -6.58
CA ARG A 135 -15.43 7.03 -7.15
C ARG A 135 -16.39 6.45 -8.16
N LEU A 136 -17.67 6.48 -7.83
CA LEU A 136 -18.75 6.18 -8.78
C LEU A 136 -19.10 7.40 -9.65
N ASP A 137 -18.92 8.61 -9.11
CA ASP A 137 -19.17 9.87 -9.81
C ASP A 137 -17.90 10.35 -10.51
N THR A 138 -17.96 10.48 -11.83
CA THR A 138 -16.86 10.94 -12.69
C THR A 138 -16.85 12.45 -12.90
N ARG A 139 -17.73 13.21 -12.25
CA ARG A 139 -17.70 14.68 -12.32
C ARG A 139 -16.42 15.24 -11.73
N GLU A 140 -15.90 16.30 -12.35
CA GLU A 140 -14.74 17.01 -11.86
C GLU A 140 -15.10 17.87 -10.63
N GLY A 141 -14.11 18.12 -9.77
CA GLY A 141 -14.29 18.98 -8.60
C GLY A 141 -13.53 18.47 -7.39
N PHE A 142 -14.24 18.30 -6.27
CA PHE A 142 -13.64 17.86 -5.01
C PHE A 142 -14.31 16.60 -4.48
N PHE A 143 -13.50 15.55 -4.32
CA PHE A 143 -13.87 14.42 -3.48
C PHE A 143 -13.77 14.84 -2.01
N LYS A 144 -14.78 14.48 -1.19
CA LYS A 144 -14.83 14.84 0.22
C LYS A 144 -14.85 13.60 1.10
N ALA A 145 -13.99 13.58 2.11
CA ALA A 145 -13.95 12.55 3.14
C ALA A 145 -13.84 13.20 4.52
N ASN A 146 -14.34 12.49 5.54
CA ASN A 146 -14.23 12.93 6.92
C ASN A 146 -13.18 12.10 7.66
N TRP A 147 -12.36 12.79 8.44
CA TRP A 147 -11.33 12.20 9.29
C TRP A 147 -11.50 12.74 10.71
N GLN A 148 -11.59 11.84 11.69
CA GLN A 148 -11.60 12.17 13.11
C GLN A 148 -10.18 12.08 13.66
N SER A 149 -9.69 13.19 14.21
CA SER A 149 -8.39 13.23 14.86
C SER A 149 -8.37 12.38 16.14
N PRO A 150 -7.20 11.86 16.54
CA PRO A 150 -7.06 11.14 17.79
C PRO A 150 -7.29 12.06 19.01
N ARG A 151 -7.45 11.46 20.19
CA ARG A 151 -7.76 12.20 21.43
C ARG A 151 -6.57 12.94 22.06
N PHE A 152 -5.35 12.73 21.57
CA PHE A 152 -4.13 13.32 22.11
C PHE A 152 -3.63 14.49 21.24
N THR A 153 -2.85 15.39 21.85
CA THR A 153 -2.42 16.67 21.25
C THR A 153 -0.94 16.73 20.88
N ASN A 154 -0.13 15.79 21.38
CA ASN A 154 1.31 15.76 21.13
C ASN A 154 1.65 14.99 19.85
N ILE A 155 1.14 15.46 18.71
CA ILE A 155 1.41 14.87 17.40
C ILE A 155 1.59 15.94 16.35
N THR A 156 2.30 15.60 15.28
CA THR A 156 2.39 16.46 14.11
C THR A 156 1.66 15.77 12.96
N VAL A 157 0.46 16.25 12.63
CA VAL A 157 -0.38 15.57 11.64
C VAL A 157 -0.05 16.01 10.23
N GLU A 158 0.13 15.03 9.33
CA GLU A 158 0.14 15.23 7.89
C GLU A 158 -0.94 14.36 7.24
N ILE A 159 -1.89 15.00 6.56
CA ILE A 159 -2.86 14.32 5.70
C ILE A 159 -2.23 14.11 4.33
N GLN A 160 -2.32 12.90 3.81
CA GLN A 160 -1.78 12.54 2.51
C GLN A 160 -2.88 11.92 1.64
N ALA A 161 -2.93 12.33 0.38
CA ALA A 161 -3.89 11.85 -0.60
C ALA A 161 -3.18 11.34 -1.85
N PHE A 162 -3.67 10.21 -2.34
CA PHE A 162 -3.29 9.61 -3.61
C PHE A 162 -4.53 9.54 -4.48
N VAL A 163 -4.58 10.37 -5.51
CA VAL A 163 -5.67 10.41 -6.49
C VAL A 163 -5.28 9.49 -7.64
N ILE A 164 -6.05 8.43 -7.87
CA ILE A 164 -5.68 7.34 -8.76
C ILE A 164 -6.58 7.33 -9.98
N ASN A 165 -5.97 7.38 -11.16
CA ASN A 165 -6.71 7.30 -12.42
C ASN A 165 -6.96 5.85 -12.86
N VAL A 166 -7.73 5.69 -13.93
CA VAL A 166 -8.04 4.38 -14.55
C VAL A 166 -6.79 3.59 -14.96
N ASN A 167 -5.66 4.25 -15.22
CA ASN A 167 -4.38 3.64 -15.58
C ASN A 167 -3.51 3.28 -14.35
N ARG A 168 -4.07 3.35 -13.14
CA ARG A 168 -3.39 3.11 -11.85
C ARG A 168 -2.20 4.02 -11.58
N VAL A 169 -2.15 5.18 -12.23
CA VAL A 169 -1.20 6.25 -11.92
C VAL A 169 -1.76 7.05 -10.76
N ALA A 170 -0.94 7.29 -9.73
CA ALA A 170 -1.32 8.04 -8.55
C ALA A 170 -0.72 9.45 -8.56
N MET A 171 -1.56 10.46 -8.36
CA MET A 171 -1.14 11.83 -8.06
C MET A 171 -1.12 12.01 -6.54
N PHE A 172 0.05 12.35 -6.00
CA PHE A 172 0.30 12.53 -4.58
C PHE A 172 0.22 13.99 -4.17
N SER A 173 -0.49 14.23 -3.07
CA SER A 173 -0.49 15.52 -2.39
C SER A 173 -0.50 15.31 -0.87
N SER A 174 -0.02 16.31 -0.13
CA SER A 174 -0.07 16.30 1.32
C SER A 174 -0.38 17.68 1.90
N LEU A 175 -0.91 17.68 3.13
CA LEU A 175 -1.21 18.87 3.90
C LEU A 175 -0.88 18.63 5.37
N LYS A 176 -0.04 19.50 5.93
CA LYS A 176 0.35 19.46 7.34
C LYS A 176 -0.60 20.32 8.17
N LEU A 177 -1.05 19.80 9.31
CA LEU A 177 -1.82 20.59 10.28
C LEU A 177 -0.89 21.31 11.26
N GLU A 178 -1.28 22.54 11.59
CA GLU A 178 -0.59 23.40 12.53
C GLU A 178 -1.03 23.09 13.96
N ASN A 179 -0.09 22.94 14.88
CA ASN A 179 -0.41 22.75 16.29
C ASN A 179 -0.56 24.10 16.98
N GLN A 180 -1.66 24.30 17.71
CA GLN A 180 -1.87 25.50 18.54
C GLN A 180 -0.73 25.71 19.55
N GLY A 181 -0.11 24.62 20.04
CA GLY A 181 1.01 24.66 20.99
C GLY A 181 2.38 25.07 20.42
N LYS A 182 2.48 25.38 19.11
CA LYS A 182 3.73 25.91 18.51
C LYS A 182 3.74 27.44 18.36
N PHE A 183 2.66 28.12 18.75
CA PHE A 183 2.76 29.53 19.11
C PHE A 183 3.42 29.62 20.49
N LEU A 184 4.74 29.41 20.53
CA LEU A 184 5.53 30.04 21.58
C LEU A 184 5.17 31.52 21.51
N CYS A 185 4.56 32.03 22.57
CA CYS A 185 4.62 33.46 22.82
C CYS A 185 6.11 33.81 22.72
N SER A 186 6.52 34.41 21.60
CA SER A 186 7.70 35.25 21.61
C SER A 186 7.54 36.18 22.81
N PRO A 187 8.57 36.40 23.64
CA PRO A 187 8.45 37.36 24.71
C PRO A 187 8.08 38.69 24.07
N PHE A 188 6.79 39.06 24.16
CA PHE A 188 6.39 40.44 23.97
C PHE A 188 7.23 41.21 24.95
N THR A 189 8.23 41.93 24.43
CA THR A 189 8.90 42.96 25.19
C THR A 189 7.79 43.98 25.47
N TYR A 190 7.21 43.93 26.67
CA TYR A 190 6.40 45.02 27.17
C TYR A 190 7.33 46.23 27.21
N GLN A 191 7.27 47.08 26.18
CA GLN A 191 7.72 48.45 26.35
C GLN A 191 6.75 49.04 27.37
N ALA A 192 7.26 49.27 28.59
CA ALA A 192 6.54 49.97 29.62
C ALA A 192 6.08 51.31 29.04
N VAL A 193 4.77 51.45 28.82
CA VAL A 193 4.17 52.75 28.52
C VAL A 193 4.31 53.56 29.81
N ASN A 194 5.14 54.60 29.77
CA ASN A 194 5.26 55.54 30.88
C ASN A 194 3.87 56.09 31.21
N THR A 195 3.35 55.71 32.38
CA THR A 195 2.12 56.27 32.91
C THR A 195 2.34 57.76 33.18
N VAL A 196 1.77 58.63 32.34
CA VAL A 196 1.65 60.05 32.67
C VAL A 196 0.65 60.14 33.81
N SER A 197 1.16 60.41 35.01
CA SER A 197 0.33 60.61 36.20
C SER A 197 -0.47 61.91 36.03
N MET A 198 -1.73 61.81 35.62
CA MET A 198 -2.66 62.94 35.64
C MET A 198 -3.02 63.26 37.09
N LYS A 199 -2.51 64.38 37.61
CA LYS A 199 -3.01 64.99 38.85
C LYS A 199 -4.46 65.45 38.61
N VAL A 200 -5.42 64.72 39.16
CA VAL A 200 -6.80 65.19 39.27
C VAL A 200 -6.88 66.12 40.47
N THR A 201 -7.03 67.42 40.23
CA THR A 201 -7.31 68.42 41.28
C THR A 201 -8.81 68.42 41.55
N LEU A 202 -9.23 67.86 42.68
CA LEU A 202 -10.59 67.97 43.19
C LEU A 202 -10.83 69.39 43.70
N TRP A 203 -11.70 70.16 43.03
CA TRP A 203 -12.25 71.40 43.57
C TRP A 203 -13.44 71.05 44.48
N GLY A 204 -13.36 71.51 45.74
CA GLY A 204 -14.37 71.26 46.77
C GLY A 204 -15.67 72.07 46.57
N PRO A 205 -16.76 71.70 47.25
CA PRO A 205 -18.05 72.36 47.10
C PRO A 205 -18.19 73.57 48.05
N GLY A 206 -18.70 74.71 47.54
CA GLY A 206 -19.27 75.73 48.42
C GLY A 206 -19.48 77.15 47.86
N LYS A 207 -20.78 77.49 47.67
CA LYS A 207 -21.46 78.82 47.76
C LYS A 207 -21.17 79.83 46.63
N VAL A 208 -22.15 80.33 45.86
CA VAL A 208 -23.34 81.17 46.18
C VAL A 208 -22.99 82.37 47.07
N PHE A 209 -22.51 83.46 46.46
CA PHE A 209 -23.25 84.70 46.17
C PHE A 209 -22.50 85.47 45.09
#